data_AF-A0A167FQB5-F1
#
_entry.id   AF-A0A167FQB5-F1
#
_cell.length_a   1.000
_cell.length_b   1.000
_cell.length_c   1.000
_cell.angle_alpha   90.00
_cell.angle_beta   90.00
_cell.angle_gamma   90.00
#
_symmetry.space_group_name_H-M   'P 1'
#
loop_
_entity.id
_entity.type
_entity.pdbx_description
1 polymer ?
#
loop_
_entity_poly.entity_id
_entity_poly.type
_entity_poly.pdbx_seq_one_letter_code
_entity_poly.pdbx_strand_id
1 'polypeptide(L)'
;MMKQKTLYKLLALTLTVTQYTELLWETVAKQRDSKKYVPVASVGTMNSRWKTIIGIESFKSALRLALIAVSKRQLVTPPIPEREYDPGQGPPPKDPQQPPQSGLLSNNGSPSASGYLGDSSVSSLSSSWIMPRTGTPLPETPIDSKSFLTSKVLQLEDVQHPFDLLTKLNFRPPSKALVAELLYILRPLIYALLAYKYRSRPRNWTPWLAGIALEYYSRRLAMQHYQETLPRGLNSASKLEADELKKRATVLWWWSVRGAMYHTTVRPVLHGVVSRTENVPLVNLFGSILQDYLYLLDNYHFSSSSL
;
A
#
# COMPACT_ATOMS: atom_id res chain seq x y z
N MET A 1 20.89 2.17 -22.75
CA MET A 1 19.65 2.57 -22.03
C MET A 1 18.43 1.71 -22.35
N MET A 2 18.07 1.47 -23.62
CA MET A 2 16.85 0.68 -23.94
C MET A 2 16.85 -0.75 -23.36
N LYS A 3 17.97 -1.49 -23.48
CA LYS A 3 18.08 -2.85 -22.92
C LYS A 3 17.81 -2.90 -21.41
N GLN A 4 18.32 -1.95 -20.63
CA GLN A 4 18.09 -1.89 -19.18
C GLN A 4 16.62 -1.61 -18.84
N LYS A 5 15.95 -0.72 -19.59
CA LYS A 5 14.51 -0.47 -19.42
C LYS A 5 13.68 -1.71 -19.75
N THR A 6 14.00 -2.43 -20.82
CA THR A 6 13.32 -3.68 -21.18
C THR A 6 13.56 -4.77 -20.15
N LEU A 7 14.80 -4.94 -19.67
CA LEU A 7 15.12 -5.89 -18.61
C LEU A 7 14.38 -5.58 -17.31
N TYR A 8 14.32 -4.32 -16.90
CA TYR A 8 13.57 -3.90 -15.72
C TYR A 8 12.07 -4.22 -15.87
N LYS A 9 11.46 -3.87 -17.01
CA LYS A 9 10.05 -4.17 -17.29
C LYS A 9 9.79 -5.68 -17.26
N LEU A 10 10.67 -6.47 -17.86
CA LEU A 10 10.56 -7.93 -17.84
C LEU A 10 10.63 -8.48 -16.41
N LEU A 11 11.59 -8.03 -15.61
CA LEU A 11 11.75 -8.43 -14.20
C LEU A 11 10.55 -8.01 -13.34
N ALA A 12 10.03 -6.80 -13.55
CA ALA A 12 8.85 -6.32 -12.84
C ALA A 12 7.61 -7.14 -13.21
N LEU A 13 7.42 -7.42 -14.50
CA LEU A 13 6.32 -8.25 -15.00
C LEU A 13 6.41 -9.68 -14.44
N THR A 14 7.59 -10.31 -14.47
CA THR A 14 7.75 -11.66 -13.94
C THR A 14 7.51 -11.72 -12.43
N LEU A 15 7.90 -10.68 -11.68
CA LEU A 15 7.58 -10.56 -10.26
C LEU A 15 6.06 -10.48 -10.03
N THR A 16 5.36 -9.64 -10.80
CA THR A 16 3.91 -9.49 -10.72
C THR A 16 3.18 -10.80 -11.07
N VAL A 17 3.58 -11.46 -12.15
CA VAL A 17 3.01 -12.78 -12.53
C VAL A 17 3.26 -13.82 -11.44
N THR A 18 4.44 -13.81 -10.82
CA THR A 18 4.73 -14.71 -9.70
C THR A 18 3.83 -14.44 -8.50
N GLN A 19 3.59 -13.17 -8.15
CA GLN A 19 2.72 -12.79 -7.03
C GLN A 19 1.27 -13.21 -7.26
N TYR A 20 0.75 -13.14 -8.49
CA TYR A 20 -0.61 -13.61 -8.78
C TYR A 20 -0.74 -15.14 -8.89
N THR A 21 0.37 -15.85 -9.16
CA THR A 21 0.35 -17.31 -9.36
C THR A 21 0.75 -18.11 -8.12
N GLU A 22 1.23 -17.49 -7.05
CA GLU A 22 1.74 -18.18 -5.86
C GLU A 22 0.70 -19.06 -5.17
N LEU A 23 -0.55 -18.59 -5.09
CA LEU A 23 -1.65 -19.37 -4.52
C LEU A 23 -1.96 -20.61 -5.36
N LEU A 24 -1.89 -20.50 -6.69
CA LEU A 24 -2.08 -21.63 -7.60
C LEU A 24 -0.97 -22.67 -7.43
N TRP A 25 0.27 -22.24 -7.27
CA TRP A 25 1.37 -23.17 -7.00
C TRP A 25 1.21 -23.88 -5.66
N GLU A 26 0.71 -23.19 -4.62
CA GLU A 26 0.42 -23.83 -3.34
C GLU A 26 -0.74 -24.84 -3.42
N THR A 27 -1.82 -24.52 -4.15
CA THR A 27 -2.93 -25.46 -4.35
C THR A 27 -2.48 -26.70 -5.13
N VAL A 28 -1.68 -26.52 -6.19
CA VAL A 28 -1.09 -27.64 -6.96
C VAL A 28 -0.16 -28.49 -6.10
N ALA A 29 0.69 -27.87 -5.26
CA ALA A 29 1.56 -28.60 -4.34
C ALA A 29 0.75 -29.42 -3.33
N LYS A 30 -0.33 -28.84 -2.78
CA LYS A 30 -1.25 -29.54 -1.86
C LYS A 30 -1.95 -30.73 -2.53
N GLN A 31 -2.39 -30.58 -3.78
CA GLN A 31 -3.03 -31.65 -4.53
C GLN A 31 -2.07 -32.81 -4.84
N ARG A 32 -0.80 -32.50 -5.15
CA ARG A 32 0.24 -33.52 -5.40
C ARG A 32 0.53 -34.35 -4.15
N ASP A 33 0.56 -33.70 -2.98
CA ASP A 33 0.74 -34.40 -1.71
C ASP A 33 -0.48 -35.27 -1.37
N SER A 34 -1.70 -34.88 -1.77
CA SER A 34 -2.93 -35.66 -1.53
C SER A 34 -3.05 -36.94 -2.37
N LYS A 35 -2.44 -37.01 -3.56
CA LYS A 35 -2.52 -38.20 -4.44
C LYS A 35 -1.54 -39.31 -4.06
N LYS A 36 -0.51 -38.99 -3.27
CA LYS A 36 0.34 -39.99 -2.65
C LYS A 36 -0.47 -40.59 -1.50
N TYR A 37 -0.94 -41.83 -1.64
CA TYR A 37 -1.61 -42.56 -0.55
C TYR A 37 -0.65 -42.64 0.65
N VAL A 38 -0.79 -41.70 1.58
CA VAL A 38 -0.16 -41.74 2.90
C VAL A 38 -1.26 -42.18 3.86
N PRO A 39 -1.13 -43.33 4.53
CA PRO A 39 -2.13 -43.79 5.49
C PRO A 39 -2.32 -42.72 6.57
N VAL A 40 -3.60 -42.52 6.92
CA VAL A 40 -4.22 -41.40 7.67
C VAL A 40 -3.64 -41.12 9.07
N ALA A 41 -2.58 -41.79 9.48
CA ALA A 41 -1.93 -41.62 10.78
C ALA A 41 -0.72 -40.66 10.80
N SER A 42 -0.22 -40.18 9.64
CA SER A 42 0.95 -39.28 9.61
C SER A 42 0.58 -37.90 9.08
N VAL A 43 0.16 -37.01 9.99
CA VAL A 43 0.00 -35.55 9.80
C VAL A 43 1.37 -34.87 9.59
N GLY A 44 2.31 -35.54 8.90
CA GLY A 44 3.73 -35.17 8.81
C GLY A 44 4.27 -34.98 7.39
N THR A 45 3.53 -35.33 6.32
CA THR A 45 4.00 -35.16 4.93
C THR A 45 3.72 -33.74 4.41
N MET A 46 4.26 -32.73 5.10
CA MET A 46 4.15 -31.30 4.75
C MET A 46 5.38 -30.76 4.00
N ASN A 47 6.33 -31.64 3.65
CA ASN A 47 7.63 -31.23 3.12
C ASN A 47 7.54 -30.60 1.72
N SER A 48 6.70 -31.10 0.81
CA SER A 48 6.63 -30.55 -0.56
C SER A 48 6.01 -29.15 -0.56
N ARG A 49 4.93 -28.93 0.22
CA ARG A 49 4.30 -27.61 0.38
C ARG A 49 5.28 -26.55 0.85
N TRP A 50 6.00 -26.81 1.94
CA TRP A 50 6.98 -25.85 2.47
C TRP A 50 8.17 -25.65 1.53
N LYS A 51 8.61 -26.69 0.81
CA LYS A 51 9.62 -26.54 -0.26
C LYS A 51 9.14 -25.63 -1.38
N THR A 52 7.88 -25.75 -1.81
CA THR A 52 7.28 -24.85 -2.81
C THR A 52 7.19 -23.42 -2.29
N ILE A 53 6.73 -23.21 -1.05
CA ILE A 53 6.65 -21.87 -0.43
C ILE A 53 8.04 -21.22 -0.37
N ILE A 54 9.05 -21.94 0.14
CA ILE A 54 10.43 -21.45 0.22
C ILE A 54 10.97 -21.18 -1.19
N GLY A 55 10.70 -22.04 -2.16
CA GLY A 55 11.11 -21.85 -3.56
C GLY A 55 10.53 -20.58 -4.18
N ILE A 56 9.23 -20.33 -3.98
CA ILE A 56 8.54 -19.13 -4.47
C ILE A 56 9.09 -17.88 -3.77
N GLU A 57 9.23 -17.90 -2.44
CA GLU A 57 9.78 -16.76 -1.69
C GLU A 57 11.24 -16.47 -2.06
N SER A 58 12.04 -17.51 -2.30
CA SER A 58 13.40 -17.38 -2.80
C SER A 58 13.43 -16.76 -4.20
N PHE A 59 12.54 -17.20 -5.09
CA PHE A 59 12.45 -16.68 -6.44
C PHE A 59 12.01 -15.21 -6.45
N LYS A 60 10.98 -14.84 -5.67
CA LYS A 60 10.54 -13.44 -5.49
C LYS A 60 11.65 -12.57 -4.90
N SER A 61 12.35 -13.06 -3.89
CA SER A 61 13.46 -12.34 -3.27
C SER A 61 14.60 -12.10 -4.28
N ALA A 62 14.96 -13.11 -5.07
CA ALA A 62 15.95 -12.98 -6.12
C ALA A 62 15.56 -11.96 -7.20
N LEU A 63 14.30 -11.97 -7.65
CA LEU A 63 13.75 -10.99 -8.58
C LEU A 63 13.82 -9.56 -8.02
N ARG A 64 13.41 -9.36 -6.76
CA ARG A 64 13.50 -8.05 -6.08
C ARG A 64 14.93 -7.57 -5.93
N LEU A 65 15.86 -8.46 -5.58
CA LEU A 65 17.29 -8.14 -5.52
C LEU A 65 17.85 -7.76 -6.91
N ALA A 66 17.44 -8.47 -7.96
CA ALA A 66 17.82 -8.13 -9.34
C ALA A 66 17.26 -6.75 -9.74
N LEU A 67 16.02 -6.42 -9.36
CA LEU A 67 15.43 -5.10 -9.59
C LEU A 67 16.22 -3.98 -8.89
N ILE A 68 16.66 -4.19 -7.64
CA ILE A 68 17.52 -3.22 -6.95
C ILE A 68 18.88 -3.10 -7.63
N ALA A 69 19.48 -4.21 -8.06
CA ALA A 69 20.78 -4.18 -8.73
C ALA A 69 20.74 -3.39 -10.05
N VAL A 70 19.62 -3.48 -10.80
CA VAL A 70 19.43 -2.73 -12.06
C VAL A 70 19.07 -1.26 -11.80
N SER A 71 18.16 -0.98 -10.86
CA SER A 71 17.64 0.37 -10.61
C SER A 71 18.54 1.23 -9.73
N LYS A 72 19.32 0.61 -8.84
CA LYS A 72 20.14 1.25 -7.78
C LYS A 72 19.34 2.25 -6.93
N ARG A 73 18.05 1.98 -6.75
CA ARG A 73 17.09 2.83 -6.04
C ARG A 73 16.16 1.94 -5.20
N GLN A 74 15.49 2.55 -4.24
CA GLN A 74 14.51 1.88 -3.39
C GLN A 74 13.40 1.21 -4.22
N LEU A 75 12.95 0.03 -3.80
CA LEU A 75 11.83 -0.63 -4.46
C LEU A 75 10.51 0.01 -4.05
N VAL A 76 9.65 0.22 -5.04
CA VAL A 76 8.28 0.70 -4.86
C VAL A 76 7.32 -0.46 -5.04
N THR A 77 6.22 -0.43 -4.30
CA THR A 77 5.11 -1.38 -4.43
C THR A 77 3.90 -0.65 -5.01
N PRO A 78 3.45 -0.96 -6.24
CA PRO A 78 3.91 -1.98 -7.20
C PRO A 78 5.25 -1.66 -7.90
N PRO A 79 5.97 -2.67 -8.44
CA PRO A 79 7.30 -2.49 -9.04
C PRO A 79 7.31 -1.65 -10.32
N ILE A 80 6.13 -1.42 -10.92
CA ILE A 80 5.98 -0.46 -12.01
C ILE A 80 5.25 0.75 -11.41
N PRO A 81 5.92 1.89 -11.20
CA PRO A 81 5.24 3.10 -10.82
C PRO A 81 4.42 3.58 -12.02
N GLU A 82 3.11 3.39 -11.97
CA GLU A 82 2.18 4.01 -12.91
C GLU A 82 1.98 5.47 -12.48
N ARG A 83 2.10 6.39 -13.43
CA ARG A 83 1.81 7.79 -13.17
C ARG A 83 0.29 7.94 -13.19
N GLU A 84 -0.31 8.31 -12.06
CA GLU A 84 -1.75 8.56 -11.98
C GLU A 84 -2.19 9.74 -12.87
N TYR A 85 -1.25 10.60 -13.30
CA TYR A 85 -1.54 11.79 -14.08
C TYR A 85 -0.54 12.01 -15.23
N ASP A 86 -1.00 11.88 -16.47
CA ASP A 86 -0.23 12.33 -17.63
C ASP A 86 -0.52 13.84 -17.85
N PRO A 87 0.47 14.74 -17.73
CA PRO A 87 0.26 16.19 -17.89
C PRO A 87 -0.27 16.57 -19.28
N GLY A 88 -0.19 15.67 -20.28
CA GLY A 88 -0.80 15.86 -21.60
C GLY A 88 -2.30 15.54 -21.68
N GLN A 89 -2.89 14.90 -20.67
CA GLN A 89 -4.30 14.45 -20.71
C GLN A 89 -5.30 15.47 -20.14
N GLY A 90 -4.83 16.66 -19.74
CA GLY A 90 -5.68 17.67 -19.12
C GLY A 90 -6.07 17.31 -17.67
N PRO A 91 -6.64 18.26 -16.91
CA PRO A 91 -6.95 18.06 -15.50
C PRO A 91 -7.91 16.87 -15.29
N PRO A 92 -7.77 16.12 -14.18
CA PRO A 92 -8.60 14.95 -13.94
C PRO A 92 -10.10 15.32 -13.92
N PRO A 93 -10.99 14.45 -14.42
CA PRO A 93 -12.42 14.62 -14.23
C PRO A 93 -12.71 14.62 -12.73
N LYS A 94 -13.41 15.66 -12.27
CA LYS A 94 -13.81 15.86 -10.88
C LYS A 94 -14.62 14.64 -10.39
N ASP A 95 -14.40 14.24 -9.14
CA ASP A 95 -15.24 13.25 -8.47
C ASP A 95 -16.75 13.61 -8.61
N PRO A 96 -17.66 12.63 -8.78
CA PRO A 96 -19.09 12.88 -9.03
C PRO A 96 -19.90 13.53 -7.88
N GLN A 97 -19.27 14.03 -6.82
CA GLN A 97 -19.96 14.57 -5.63
C GLN A 97 -19.86 16.11 -5.46
N GLN A 98 -19.66 16.86 -6.54
CA GLN A 98 -19.91 18.30 -6.52
C GLN A 98 -21.15 18.63 -7.37
N PRO A 99 -22.20 19.25 -6.78
CA PRO A 99 -23.38 19.62 -7.53
C PRO A 99 -23.00 20.62 -8.65
N PRO A 100 -23.58 20.49 -9.85
CA PRO A 100 -23.25 21.34 -10.98
C PRO A 100 -23.74 22.76 -10.70
N GLN A 101 -22.82 23.69 -10.42
CA GLN A 101 -23.12 25.12 -10.48
C GLN A 101 -23.38 25.48 -11.94
N SER A 102 -24.66 25.46 -12.28
CA SER A 102 -25.20 25.80 -13.58
C SER A 102 -25.01 27.30 -13.78
N GLY A 103 -24.09 27.67 -14.66
CA GLY A 103 -24.01 29.02 -15.19
C GLY A 103 -25.25 29.27 -16.06
N LEU A 104 -26.32 29.77 -15.46
CA LEU A 104 -27.43 30.40 -16.17
C LEU A 104 -27.29 31.90 -16.01
N LEU A 105 -26.89 32.53 -17.11
CA LEU A 105 -27.04 33.95 -17.37
C LEU A 105 -28.52 34.33 -17.20
N SER A 106 -28.84 35.12 -16.17
CA SER A 106 -30.09 35.88 -16.11
C SER A 106 -29.74 37.36 -16.06
N ASN A 107 -29.76 37.94 -17.25
CA ASN A 107 -29.85 39.37 -17.47
C ASN A 107 -31.30 39.78 -17.23
N ASN A 108 -31.57 40.65 -16.25
CA ASN A 108 -32.82 41.43 -16.20
C ASN A 108 -32.72 42.61 -15.20
N GLY A 109 -32.96 43.82 -15.70
CA GLY A 109 -33.63 44.92 -14.98
C GLY A 109 -32.78 45.93 -14.20
N SER A 110 -32.56 47.11 -14.80
CA SER A 110 -32.31 48.39 -14.09
C SER A 110 -33.60 48.94 -13.43
N PRO A 111 -33.62 50.16 -12.83
CA PRO A 111 -32.85 50.67 -11.70
C PRO A 111 -33.81 51.19 -10.59
N SER A 112 -33.35 51.35 -9.34
CA SER A 112 -34.03 52.25 -8.39
C SER A 112 -33.06 52.76 -7.32
N ALA A 113 -32.91 54.08 -7.32
CA ALA A 113 -32.21 54.85 -6.31
C ALA A 113 -33.15 55.14 -5.13
N SER A 114 -32.64 55.00 -3.90
CA SER A 114 -33.09 55.53 -2.58
C SER A 114 -32.32 54.70 -1.53
N GLY A 115 -31.71 55.15 -0.44
CA GLY A 115 -31.59 56.40 0.29
C GLY A 115 -31.05 56.03 1.69
N TYR A 116 -30.03 56.74 2.16
CA TYR A 116 -29.59 57.00 3.54
C TYR A 116 -29.49 55.89 4.64
N LEU A 117 -28.28 55.88 5.25
CA LEU A 117 -27.94 55.79 6.69
C LEU A 117 -28.27 54.52 7.52
N GLY A 118 -27.19 53.80 7.84
CA GLY A 118 -26.80 53.44 9.22
C GLY A 118 -27.58 52.34 9.95
N ASP A 119 -26.97 51.17 10.16
CA ASP A 119 -26.76 50.65 11.51
C ASP A 119 -25.63 49.60 11.56
N SER A 120 -24.86 49.64 12.64
CA SER A 120 -23.68 48.80 12.87
C SER A 120 -24.04 47.67 13.84
N SER A 121 -24.55 46.55 13.35
CA SER A 121 -24.44 45.28 14.09
C SER A 121 -24.72 44.08 13.18
N VAL A 122 -23.83 43.08 13.26
CA VAL A 122 -23.95 41.74 12.67
C VAL A 122 -23.85 41.67 11.13
N SER A 123 -22.61 41.60 10.61
CA SER A 123 -22.39 41.01 9.27
C SER A 123 -21.14 40.11 9.28
N SER A 124 -21.34 38.86 9.68
CA SER A 124 -20.53 37.73 9.24
C SER A 124 -21.10 37.14 7.94
N LEU A 125 -21.45 38.00 6.98
CA LEU A 125 -22.00 37.62 5.68
C LEU A 125 -21.25 38.37 4.56
N SER A 126 -20.43 37.61 3.83
CA SER A 126 -20.17 37.77 2.39
C SER A 126 -20.07 39.22 1.86
N SER A 127 -19.04 39.96 2.22
CA SER A 127 -18.61 41.08 1.35
C SER A 127 -17.80 40.50 0.19
N SER A 128 -18.50 39.83 -0.74
CA SER A 128 -17.89 39.41 -2.00
C SER A 128 -17.53 40.67 -2.78
N TRP A 129 -16.25 41.01 -2.79
CA TRP A 129 -15.77 42.18 -3.52
C TRP A 129 -16.06 42.01 -5.01
N ILE A 130 -16.68 43.02 -5.61
CA ILE A 130 -17.12 43.03 -6.99
C ILE A 130 -16.01 43.65 -7.84
N MET A 131 -15.58 42.94 -8.88
CA MET A 131 -14.55 43.45 -9.80
C MET A 131 -15.06 44.68 -10.56
N PRO A 132 -14.39 45.85 -10.47
CA PRO A 132 -14.90 47.11 -11.01
C PRO A 132 -14.99 47.15 -12.55
N ARG A 133 -14.29 46.25 -13.26
CA ARG A 133 -14.27 46.20 -14.72
C ARG A 133 -15.26 45.19 -15.31
N THR A 134 -15.59 44.14 -14.56
CA THR A 134 -16.42 43.01 -15.02
C THR A 134 -17.75 42.92 -14.29
N GLY A 135 -17.93 43.62 -13.17
CA GLY A 135 -19.16 43.60 -12.38
C GLY A 135 -19.45 42.26 -11.71
N THR A 136 -18.52 41.31 -11.74
CA THR A 136 -18.68 39.97 -11.18
C THR A 136 -18.02 39.88 -9.78
N PRO A 137 -18.66 39.18 -8.82
CA PRO A 137 -18.05 38.90 -7.53
C PRO A 137 -16.78 38.04 -7.69
N LEU A 138 -15.80 38.22 -6.80
CA LEU A 138 -14.67 37.29 -6.68
C LEU A 138 -15.22 35.88 -6.41
N PRO A 139 -14.82 34.86 -7.20
CA PRO A 139 -15.19 33.48 -6.91
C PRO A 139 -14.65 33.09 -5.54
N GLU A 140 -15.51 32.52 -4.70
CA GLU A 140 -15.13 32.15 -3.33
C GLU A 140 -13.93 31.20 -3.37
N THR A 141 -12.85 31.60 -2.71
CA THR A 141 -11.70 30.71 -2.57
C THR A 141 -12.11 29.52 -1.71
N PRO A 142 -11.77 28.29 -2.10
CA PRO A 142 -12.06 27.13 -1.26
C PRO A 142 -11.44 27.33 0.13
N ILE A 143 -12.15 26.84 1.16
CA ILE A 143 -11.81 26.98 2.58
C ILE A 143 -10.37 26.51 2.87
N ASP A 144 -9.84 25.59 2.06
CA ASP A 144 -8.45 25.14 2.12
C ASP A 144 -7.63 25.67 0.92
N SER A 145 -7.11 26.88 1.09
CA SER A 145 -6.27 27.55 0.09
C SER A 145 -4.98 26.78 -0.20
N LYS A 146 -4.41 26.06 0.77
CA LYS A 146 -3.17 25.30 0.58
C LYS A 146 -3.40 24.11 -0.33
N SER A 147 -4.42 23.29 -0.08
CA SER A 147 -4.71 22.15 -0.95
C SER A 147 -5.06 22.61 -2.37
N PHE A 148 -5.85 23.68 -2.50
CA PHE A 148 -6.17 24.25 -3.81
C PHE A 148 -4.92 24.72 -4.56
N LEU A 149 -4.03 25.47 -3.91
CA LEU A 149 -2.78 25.92 -4.53
C LEU A 149 -1.86 24.74 -4.88
N THR A 150 -1.75 23.74 -4.00
CA THR A 150 -0.94 22.53 -4.31
C THR A 150 -1.52 21.70 -5.44
N SER A 151 -2.84 21.73 -5.65
CA SER A 151 -3.48 21.04 -6.79
C SER A 151 -3.29 21.78 -8.12
N LYS A 152 -3.03 23.09 -8.07
CA LYS A 152 -2.88 23.94 -9.27
C LYS A 152 -1.43 24.23 -9.64
N VAL A 153 -0.49 24.05 -8.72
CA VAL A 153 0.94 24.26 -8.95
C VAL A 153 1.59 22.92 -9.27
N LEU A 154 2.25 22.84 -10.43
CA LEU A 154 3.13 21.71 -10.75
C LEU A 154 4.25 21.63 -9.72
N GLN A 155 4.25 20.57 -8.92
CA GLN A 155 5.31 20.33 -7.96
C GLN A 155 6.53 19.73 -8.66
N LEU A 156 7.70 19.80 -8.03
CA LEU A 156 8.92 19.18 -8.57
C LEU A 156 8.73 17.68 -8.81
N GLU A 157 7.89 17.06 -7.99
CA GLU A 157 7.47 15.66 -8.07
C GLU A 157 6.63 15.37 -9.32
N ASP A 158 5.89 16.36 -9.83
CA ASP A 158 5.06 16.25 -11.04
C ASP A 158 5.86 16.46 -12.32
N VAL A 159 7.11 16.91 -12.22
CA VAL A 159 7.98 17.14 -13.39
C VAL A 159 9.03 16.04 -13.50
N GLN A 160 9.54 15.52 -12.38
CA GLN A 160 10.58 14.50 -12.37
C GLN A 160 10.03 13.09 -12.64
N HIS A 161 10.90 12.23 -13.19
CA HIS A 161 10.57 10.82 -13.39
C HIS A 161 10.43 10.11 -12.02
N PRO A 162 9.49 9.18 -11.82
CA PRO A 162 9.26 8.52 -10.52
C PRO A 162 10.52 7.92 -9.89
N PHE A 163 11.35 7.25 -10.69
CA PHE A 163 12.65 6.75 -10.21
C PHE A 163 13.56 7.87 -9.70
N ASP A 164 13.56 9.05 -10.29
CA ASP A 164 14.47 10.12 -9.87
C ASP A 164 14.14 10.69 -8.50
N LEU A 165 12.86 10.60 -8.10
CA LEU A 165 12.35 11.00 -6.78
C LEU A 165 12.74 10.04 -5.65
N LEU A 166 13.13 8.81 -5.99
CA LEU A 166 13.51 7.81 -5.00
C LEU A 166 14.96 7.99 -4.57
N THR A 167 15.18 7.78 -3.27
CA THR A 167 16.50 7.72 -2.67
C THR A 167 17.43 6.73 -3.41
N LYS A 168 18.63 7.20 -3.74
CA LYS A 168 19.66 6.41 -4.44
C LYS A 168 20.35 5.47 -3.46
N LEU A 169 20.51 4.21 -3.85
CA LEU A 169 21.17 3.19 -3.05
C LEU A 169 22.63 3.07 -3.44
N ASN A 170 23.53 3.43 -2.52
CA ASN A 170 24.96 3.22 -2.70
C ASN A 170 25.34 1.81 -2.26
N PHE A 171 26.01 1.08 -3.16
CA PHE A 171 26.51 -0.28 -2.93
C PHE A 171 27.91 -0.31 -2.31
N ARG A 172 28.74 0.71 -2.56
CA ARG A 172 30.11 0.79 -2.07
C ARG A 172 30.47 2.22 -1.66
N PRO A 173 30.59 2.52 -0.35
CA PRO A 173 30.24 1.67 0.80
C PRO A 173 28.72 1.36 0.85
N PRO A 174 28.29 0.27 1.52
CA PRO A 174 26.88 -0.06 1.64
C PRO A 174 26.17 1.01 2.47
N SER A 175 25.19 1.67 1.84
CA SER A 175 24.33 2.65 2.53
C SER A 175 23.37 1.97 3.51
N LYS A 176 22.96 2.70 4.57
CA LYS A 176 21.93 2.24 5.51
C LYS A 176 20.61 1.90 4.82
N ALA A 177 20.24 2.67 3.79
CA ALA A 177 19.08 2.38 2.95
C ALA A 177 19.21 1.04 2.21
N LEU A 178 20.38 0.71 1.66
CA LEU A 178 20.58 -0.59 1.00
C LEU A 178 20.35 -1.73 2.00
N VAL A 179 20.93 -1.65 3.19
CA VAL A 179 20.74 -2.68 4.22
C VAL A 179 19.28 -2.78 4.65
N ALA A 180 18.59 -1.65 4.79
CA ALA A 180 17.15 -1.62 5.07
C ALA A 180 16.33 -2.34 3.99
N GLU A 181 16.61 -2.06 2.72
CA GLU A 181 15.93 -2.70 1.58
C GLU A 181 16.22 -4.20 1.52
N LEU A 182 17.47 -4.62 1.76
CA LEU A 182 17.83 -6.05 1.79
C LEU A 182 17.07 -6.80 2.89
N LEU A 183 17.01 -6.24 4.10
CA LEU A 183 16.27 -6.83 5.22
C LEU A 183 14.78 -6.93 4.91
N TYR A 184 14.20 -5.87 4.31
CA TYR A 184 12.80 -5.85 3.90
C TYR A 184 12.49 -6.93 2.86
N ILE A 185 13.34 -7.10 1.84
CA ILE A 185 13.17 -8.14 0.81
C ILE A 185 13.33 -9.55 1.38
N LEU A 186 14.31 -9.76 2.26
CA LEU A 186 14.61 -11.08 2.83
C LEU A 186 13.62 -11.52 3.91
N ARG A 187 12.86 -10.59 4.51
CA ARG A 187 11.87 -10.85 5.56
C ARG A 187 10.97 -12.07 5.27
N PRO A 188 10.21 -12.14 4.15
CA PRO A 188 9.33 -13.27 3.89
C PRO A 188 10.09 -14.60 3.69
N LEU A 189 11.31 -14.58 3.13
CA LEU A 189 12.17 -15.75 2.97
C LEU A 189 12.65 -16.27 4.33
N ILE A 190 13.15 -15.39 5.18
CA ILE A 190 13.59 -15.75 6.54
C ILE A 190 12.41 -16.31 7.34
N TYR A 191 11.24 -15.68 7.25
CA TYR A 191 10.02 -16.20 7.86
C TYR A 191 9.68 -17.61 7.36
N ALA A 192 9.68 -17.85 6.05
CA ALA A 192 9.38 -19.17 5.47
C ALA A 192 10.39 -20.25 5.94
N LEU A 193 11.69 -19.92 5.99
CA LEU A 193 12.72 -20.82 6.51
C LEU A 193 12.52 -21.13 8.00
N LEU A 194 12.23 -20.12 8.82
CA LEU A 194 11.97 -20.32 10.25
C LEU A 194 10.68 -21.11 10.47
N ALA A 195 9.63 -20.82 9.72
CA ALA A 195 8.36 -21.53 9.81
C ALA A 195 8.49 -23.01 9.36
N TYR A 196 9.36 -23.29 8.39
CA TYR A 196 9.75 -24.67 8.05
C TYR A 196 10.54 -25.34 9.19
N LYS A 197 11.55 -24.66 9.75
CA LYS A 197 12.37 -25.19 10.85
C LYS A 197 11.53 -25.48 12.11
N TYR A 198 10.61 -24.61 12.46
CA TYR A 198 9.75 -24.74 13.65
C TYR A 198 8.40 -25.40 13.34
N ARG A 199 8.25 -26.07 12.19
CA ARG A 199 6.97 -26.65 11.79
C ARG A 199 6.42 -27.67 12.79
N SER A 200 7.30 -28.41 13.47
CA SER A 200 6.92 -29.39 14.49
C SER A 200 6.41 -28.77 15.79
N ARG A 201 6.52 -27.44 15.98
CA ARG A 201 6.11 -26.72 17.20
C ARG A 201 5.23 -25.52 16.85
N PRO A 202 3.92 -25.72 16.63
CA PRO A 202 3.02 -24.67 16.14
C PRO A 202 2.81 -23.51 17.12
N ARG A 203 3.09 -23.72 18.42
CA ARG A 203 2.97 -22.68 19.46
C ARG A 203 4.22 -21.80 19.59
N ASN A 204 5.24 -21.99 18.75
CA ASN A 204 6.45 -21.18 18.83
C ASN A 204 6.27 -19.82 18.15
N TRP A 205 6.58 -18.74 18.87
CA TRP A 205 6.46 -17.36 18.38
C TRP A 205 7.73 -16.89 17.65
N THR A 206 8.77 -17.73 17.57
CA THR A 206 10.07 -17.37 17.00
C THR A 206 10.01 -16.91 15.54
N PRO A 207 9.26 -17.54 14.61
CA PRO A 207 9.20 -17.05 13.23
C PRO A 207 8.49 -15.69 13.15
N TRP A 208 7.46 -15.50 13.97
CA TRP A 208 6.68 -14.28 14.03
C TRP A 208 7.48 -13.11 14.63
N LEU A 209 8.14 -13.31 15.76
CA LEU A 209 9.02 -12.29 16.35
C LEU A 209 10.19 -11.96 15.43
N ALA A 210 10.78 -12.95 14.74
CA ALA A 210 11.86 -12.70 13.80
C ALA A 210 11.45 -11.78 12.65
N GLY A 211 10.26 -11.98 12.06
CA GLY A 211 9.80 -11.10 10.97
C GLY A 211 9.43 -9.69 11.45
N ILE A 212 8.80 -9.52 12.62
CA ILE A 212 8.59 -8.19 13.23
C ILE A 212 9.92 -7.52 13.55
N ALA A 213 10.89 -8.25 14.11
CA ALA A 213 12.19 -7.71 14.42
C ALA A 213 12.91 -7.24 13.14
N LEU A 214 12.93 -8.06 12.09
CA LEU A 214 13.51 -7.69 10.79
C LEU A 214 12.87 -6.43 10.20
N GLU A 215 11.54 -6.31 10.28
CA GLU A 215 10.80 -5.14 9.80
C GLU A 215 11.08 -3.89 10.66
N TYR A 216 11.19 -4.07 11.97
CA TYR A 216 11.56 -2.98 12.86
C TYR A 216 12.98 -2.48 12.58
N TYR A 217 13.94 -3.40 12.38
CA TYR A 217 15.32 -3.07 12.03
C TYR A 217 15.42 -2.40 10.65
N SER A 218 14.72 -2.92 9.63
CA SER A 218 14.69 -2.31 8.30
C SER A 218 14.15 -0.87 8.38
N ARG A 219 13.04 -0.66 9.09
CA ARG A 219 12.43 0.67 9.26
C ARG A 219 13.31 1.62 10.06
N ARG A 220 13.98 1.15 11.11
CA ARG A 220 14.93 1.95 11.90
C ARG A 220 16.10 2.43 11.04
N LEU A 221 16.67 1.56 10.22
CA LEU A 221 17.77 1.92 9.31
C LEU A 221 17.32 2.89 8.21
N ALA A 222 16.12 2.69 7.65
CA ALA A 222 15.53 3.60 6.68
C ALA A 222 15.31 5.00 7.28
N MET A 223 14.73 5.08 8.49
CA MET A 223 14.53 6.35 9.20
C MET A 223 15.83 7.09 9.46
N GLN A 224 16.88 6.39 9.90
CA GLN A 224 18.21 6.98 10.07
C GLN A 224 18.76 7.53 8.76
N HIS A 225 18.58 6.81 7.65
CA HIS A 225 19.04 7.26 6.35
C HIS A 225 18.33 8.54 5.88
N TYR A 226 17.01 8.63 6.05
CA TYR A 226 16.26 9.85 5.72
C TYR A 226 16.68 11.05 6.56
N GLN A 227 16.98 10.83 7.86
CA GLN A 227 17.47 11.89 8.75
C GLN A 227 18.85 12.41 8.32
N GLU A 228 19.71 11.55 7.79
CA GLU A 228 21.07 11.92 7.35
C GLU A 228 21.11 12.55 5.96
N THR A 229 20.20 12.13 5.07
CA THR A 229 20.25 12.50 3.64
C THR A 229 19.39 13.72 3.32
N LEU A 230 18.27 13.91 4.02
CA LEU A 230 17.33 15.00 3.75
C LEU A 230 17.55 16.16 4.73
N PRO A 231 17.64 17.43 4.25
CA PRO A 231 17.92 18.59 5.09
C PRO A 231 16.82 18.87 6.14
N ARG A 232 15.59 18.39 5.92
CA ARG A 232 14.46 18.47 6.86
C ARG A 232 14.04 17.11 7.43
N GLY A 233 14.88 16.08 7.26
CA GLY A 233 14.54 14.70 7.57
C GLY A 233 13.30 14.23 6.80
N LEU A 234 12.46 13.42 7.47
CA LEU A 234 11.27 12.78 6.87
C LEU A 234 10.24 13.78 6.31
N ASN A 235 10.20 15.01 6.83
CA ASN A 235 9.25 16.03 6.39
C ASN A 235 9.56 16.60 5.00
N SER A 236 10.73 16.28 4.44
CA SER A 236 11.12 16.62 3.07
C SER A 236 11.15 15.40 2.14
N ALA A 237 10.69 14.24 2.61
CA ALA A 237 10.58 13.06 1.77
C ALA A 237 9.56 13.32 0.66
N SER A 238 9.82 12.76 -0.53
CA SER A 238 8.86 12.89 -1.64
C SER A 238 7.55 12.20 -1.29
N LYS A 239 6.42 12.68 -1.81
CA LYS A 239 5.12 12.00 -1.66
C LYS A 239 5.20 10.51 -1.99
N LEU A 240 5.93 10.15 -3.05
CA LEU A 240 6.13 8.75 -3.45
C LEU A 240 6.82 7.91 -2.36
N GLU A 241 7.82 8.48 -1.69
CA GLU A 241 8.52 7.80 -0.59
C GLU A 241 7.65 7.71 0.67
N ALA A 242 6.89 8.77 0.96
CA ALA A 242 5.95 8.79 2.08
C ALA A 242 4.84 7.73 1.90
N ASP A 243 4.30 7.61 0.69
CA ASP A 243 3.30 6.61 0.35
C ASP A 243 3.85 5.19 0.43
N GLU A 244 5.08 4.97 -0.03
CA GLU A 244 5.75 3.68 0.13
C GLU A 244 5.95 3.32 1.61
N LEU A 245 6.35 4.28 2.45
CA LEU A 245 6.47 4.06 3.90
C LEU A 245 5.13 3.74 4.56
N LYS A 246 4.05 4.40 4.13
CA LYS A 246 2.68 4.12 4.58
C LYS A 246 2.23 2.72 4.17
N LYS A 247 2.51 2.30 2.93
CA LYS A 247 2.24 0.95 2.44
C LYS A 247 3.00 -0.09 3.27
N ARG A 248 4.29 0.11 3.53
CA ARG A 248 5.10 -0.78 4.39
C ARG A 248 4.54 -0.89 5.81
N ALA A 249 4.07 0.22 6.39
CA ALA A 249 3.41 0.21 7.69
C ALA A 249 2.09 -0.58 7.69
N THR A 250 1.30 -0.44 6.63
CA THR A 250 0.04 -1.18 6.44
C THR A 250 0.30 -2.68 6.28
N VAL A 251 1.31 -3.03 5.48
CA VAL A 251 1.76 -4.42 5.30
C VAL A 251 2.29 -4.99 6.62
N LEU A 252 3.06 -4.23 7.40
CA LEU A 252 3.49 -4.65 8.74
C LEU A 252 2.29 -4.94 9.64
N TRP A 253 1.27 -4.09 9.62
CA TRP A 253 0.06 -4.30 10.42
C TRP A 253 -0.62 -5.61 10.04
N TRP A 254 -0.84 -5.84 8.73
CA TRP A 254 -1.42 -7.08 8.25
C TRP A 254 -0.56 -8.30 8.57
N TRP A 255 0.76 -8.15 8.48
CA TRP A 255 1.72 -9.19 8.81
C TRP A 255 1.74 -9.51 10.31
N SER A 256 1.57 -8.53 11.19
CA SER A 256 1.49 -8.75 12.64
C SER A 256 0.30 -9.63 13.01
N VAL A 257 -0.85 -9.44 12.36
CA VAL A 257 -2.07 -10.23 12.61
C VAL A 257 -1.89 -11.71 12.22
N ARG A 258 -0.96 -12.03 11.31
CA ARG A 258 -0.68 -13.37 10.78
C ARG A 258 0.09 -14.29 11.75
N GLY A 259 0.11 -15.60 11.46
CA GLY A 259 1.06 -16.55 12.04
C GLY A 259 0.72 -16.92 13.49
N ALA A 260 1.69 -16.77 14.41
CA ALA A 260 1.49 -17.13 15.81
C ALA A 260 0.39 -16.28 16.48
N MET A 261 0.33 -14.98 16.18
CA MET A 261 -0.71 -14.08 16.68
C MET A 261 -2.09 -14.49 16.18
N TYR A 262 -2.19 -14.84 14.88
CA TYR A 262 -3.43 -15.32 14.28
C TYR A 262 -3.97 -16.54 15.04
N HIS A 263 -3.18 -17.60 15.18
CA HIS A 263 -3.65 -18.85 15.79
C HIS A 263 -3.99 -18.72 17.28
N THR A 264 -3.32 -17.83 18.01
CA THR A 264 -3.47 -17.72 19.47
C THR A 264 -4.55 -16.73 19.89
N THR A 265 -4.66 -15.59 19.20
CA THR A 265 -5.52 -14.48 19.63
C THR A 265 -6.65 -14.22 18.64
N VAL A 266 -6.32 -14.10 17.35
CA VAL A 266 -7.28 -13.63 16.34
C VAL A 266 -8.27 -14.71 15.94
N ARG A 267 -7.81 -15.95 15.76
CA ARG A 267 -8.62 -17.11 15.38
C ARG A 267 -9.78 -17.40 16.35
N PRO A 268 -9.59 -17.50 17.68
CA PRO A 268 -10.71 -17.74 18.59
C PRO A 268 -11.71 -16.56 18.61
N VAL A 269 -11.23 -15.32 18.46
CA VAL A 269 -12.10 -14.14 18.37
C VAL A 269 -12.96 -14.20 17.10
N LEU A 270 -12.35 -14.51 15.96
CA LEU A 270 -13.07 -14.65 14.68
C LEU A 270 -14.11 -15.76 14.72
N HIS A 271 -13.78 -16.95 15.24
CA HIS A 271 -14.76 -18.01 15.43
C HIS A 271 -15.91 -17.58 16.36
N GLY A 272 -15.61 -16.84 17.43
CA GLY A 272 -16.65 -16.28 18.31
C GLY A 272 -17.59 -15.32 17.58
N VAL A 273 -17.07 -14.50 16.66
CA VAL A 273 -17.88 -13.61 15.82
C VAL A 273 -18.74 -14.41 14.83
N VAL A 274 -18.17 -15.42 14.16
CA VAL A 274 -18.92 -16.29 13.23
C VAL A 274 -20.08 -16.97 13.94
N SER A 275 -19.82 -17.59 15.11
CA SER A 275 -20.85 -18.29 15.89
C SER A 275 -21.93 -17.35 16.45
N ARG A 276 -21.60 -16.08 16.73
CA ARG A 276 -22.61 -15.06 17.11
C ARG A 276 -23.46 -14.63 15.91
N THR A 277 -22.85 -14.60 14.74
CA THR A 277 -23.44 -14.12 13.50
C THR A 277 -24.39 -15.15 12.86
N GLU A 278 -24.13 -16.43 13.08
CA GLU A 278 -24.96 -17.56 12.61
C GLU A 278 -26.40 -17.49 13.11
N ASN A 279 -26.63 -16.92 14.31
CA ASN A 279 -27.95 -16.84 14.93
C ASN A 279 -28.82 -15.67 14.43
N VAL A 280 -28.30 -14.80 13.54
CA VAL A 280 -29.02 -13.62 13.04
C VAL A 280 -29.20 -13.72 11.52
N PRO A 281 -30.44 -13.82 10.98
CA PRO A 281 -30.67 -14.19 9.59
C PRO A 281 -30.06 -13.22 8.55
N LEU A 282 -30.01 -11.92 8.85
CA LEU A 282 -29.39 -10.92 7.96
C LEU A 282 -27.86 -10.87 8.06
N VAL A 283 -27.31 -11.20 9.24
CA VAL A 283 -25.85 -11.14 9.47
C VAL A 283 -25.21 -12.47 9.10
N ASN A 284 -25.96 -13.57 9.07
CA ASN A 284 -25.50 -14.91 8.72
C ASN A 284 -24.74 -14.97 7.38
N LEU A 285 -25.13 -14.15 6.40
CA LEU A 285 -24.39 -14.03 5.13
C LEU A 285 -22.95 -13.53 5.31
N PHE A 286 -22.71 -12.60 6.23
CA PHE A 286 -21.36 -12.19 6.60
C PHE A 286 -20.62 -13.29 7.35
N GLY A 287 -21.33 -14.06 8.19
CA GLY A 287 -20.80 -15.23 8.89
C GLY A 287 -20.30 -16.31 7.92
N SER A 288 -21.07 -16.64 6.89
CA SER A 288 -20.69 -17.62 5.87
C SER A 288 -19.49 -17.16 5.05
N ILE A 289 -19.47 -15.89 4.61
CA ILE A 289 -18.33 -15.30 3.88
C ILE A 289 -17.07 -15.34 4.76
N LEU A 290 -17.18 -14.97 6.05
CA LEU A 290 -16.06 -14.97 6.97
C LEU A 290 -15.54 -16.40 7.22
N GLN A 291 -16.42 -17.39 7.28
CA GLN A 291 -16.06 -18.80 7.41
C GLN A 291 -15.27 -19.31 6.19
N ASP A 292 -15.65 -18.91 4.98
CA ASP A 292 -14.92 -19.24 3.75
C ASP A 292 -13.52 -18.60 3.74
N TYR A 293 -13.40 -17.34 4.15
CA TYR A 293 -12.11 -16.68 4.30
C TYR A 293 -11.25 -17.32 5.40
N LEU A 294 -11.83 -17.67 6.54
CA LEU A 294 -11.14 -18.39 7.62
C LEU A 294 -10.57 -19.71 7.13
N TYR A 295 -11.33 -20.48 6.34
CA TYR A 295 -10.82 -21.71 5.74
C TYR A 295 -9.59 -21.44 4.86
N LEU A 296 -9.62 -20.39 4.03
CA LEU A 296 -8.47 -20.02 3.19
C LEU A 296 -7.25 -19.59 4.02
N LEU A 297 -7.46 -18.84 5.10
CA LEU A 297 -6.40 -18.37 6.00
C LEU A 297 -5.75 -19.53 6.78
N ASP A 298 -6.56 -20.50 7.23
CA ASP A 298 -6.07 -21.67 7.96
C ASP A 298 -5.30 -22.64 7.06
N ASN A 299 -5.69 -22.76 5.79
CA ASN A 299 -5.19 -23.79 4.89
C ASN A 299 -4.05 -23.37 3.97
N TYR A 300 -3.94 -22.07 3.65
CA TYR A 300 -2.98 -21.57 2.66
C TYR A 300 -2.03 -20.54 3.28
N HIS A 301 -0.74 -20.68 2.97
CA HIS A 301 0.26 -19.70 3.37
C HIS A 301 0.08 -18.39 2.62
N PHE A 302 -0.14 -18.44 1.31
CA PHE A 302 -0.15 -17.22 0.50
C PHE A 302 -1.44 -16.41 0.61
N SER A 303 -2.55 -17.01 1.06
CA SER A 303 -3.83 -16.29 1.25
C SER A 303 -3.73 -15.11 2.21
N SER A 304 -2.87 -15.20 3.22
CA SER A 304 -2.58 -14.11 4.16
C SER A 304 -1.28 -13.35 3.86
N SER A 305 -0.56 -13.67 2.77
CA SER A 305 0.78 -13.12 2.49
C SER A 305 0.83 -12.22 1.26
N SER A 306 -0.20 -12.28 0.41
CA SER A 306 -0.28 -11.61 -0.89
C SER A 306 -1.00 -10.24 -0.86
N LEU A 307 -1.54 -9.85 0.29
CA LEU A 307 -2.22 -8.57 0.54
C LEU A 307 -1.25 -7.46 0.95
#